data_AF-A0A4R0ZJV6-F1
#
_entry.id   AF-A0A4R0ZJV6-F1
#
_cell.length_a   1.000
_cell.length_b   1.000
_cell.length_c   1.000
_cell.angle_alpha   90.00
_cell.angle_beta   90.00
_cell.angle_gamma   90.00
#
_symmetry.space_group_name_H-M   'P 1'
#
loop_
_entity.id
_entity.type
_entity.pdbx_description
1 polymer ?
#
loop_
_entity_poly.entity_id
_entity_poly.type
_entity_poly.pdbx_seq_one_letter_code
_entity_poly.pdbx_strand_id
1 'polypeptide(L)'
;MEHHYAGQLEIAKKSYAGIIDPEAYVNDRYHGHWTVKSKQRIDGVPALLQKAFNGGKNNCTLTSMTAIFRYYHDHGYPNIPDDVFQLQQDAREIALAHQFKDEKGTPPTRISAIVTKLWSRYGYAGHGSSRYLWKWSTFERELAAGRPFILNMANGFYKNHSVTGIGYMIFKKPGFPDVVLLEVLDNRSQNIRYIDFNEFNFWGSITRVLPPSGQ
;
A
#
# COMPACT_ATOMS: atom_id res chain seq x y z
N MET A 1 -7.73 -17.01 -25.83
CA MET A 1 -7.89 -16.62 -24.42
C MET A 1 -6.59 -15.97 -23.98
N GLU A 2 -6.60 -14.72 -23.48
CA GLU A 2 -5.41 -14.13 -22.88
C GLU A 2 -5.09 -14.91 -21.60
N HIS A 3 -4.08 -15.79 -21.67
CA HIS A 3 -3.61 -16.55 -20.50
C HIS A 3 -3.12 -15.58 -19.43
N HIS A 4 -3.53 -15.75 -18.16
CA HIS A 4 -2.95 -15.10 -16.98
C HIS A 4 -1.82 -15.97 -16.40
N TYR A 5 -0.97 -15.41 -15.54
CA TYR A 5 0.02 -16.24 -14.82
C TYR A 5 -0.67 -17.05 -13.71
N ALA A 6 -0.17 -18.25 -13.44
CA ALA A 6 -0.57 -19.01 -12.26
C ALA A 6 -0.43 -18.14 -10.99
N GLY A 7 -1.32 -18.32 -10.02
CA GLY A 7 -1.28 -17.53 -8.79
C GLY A 7 -1.60 -16.04 -8.96
N GLN A 8 -2.18 -15.64 -10.09
CA GLN A 8 -2.66 -14.27 -10.33
C GLN A 8 -4.17 -14.24 -10.53
N LEU A 9 -4.83 -13.16 -10.10
CA LEU A 9 -6.23 -12.92 -10.45
C LEU A 9 -6.41 -12.89 -11.97
N GLU A 10 -7.43 -13.58 -12.48
CA GLU A 10 -7.74 -13.60 -13.93
C GLU A 10 -7.93 -12.19 -14.51
N ILE A 11 -8.63 -11.34 -13.74
CA ILE A 11 -8.89 -9.93 -14.09
C ILE A 11 -7.62 -9.09 -14.22
N ALA A 12 -6.48 -9.57 -13.69
CA ALA A 12 -5.21 -8.87 -13.78
C ALA A 12 -4.44 -9.14 -15.08
N LYS A 13 -4.89 -10.07 -15.93
CA LYS A 13 -4.46 -10.26 -17.34
C LYS A 13 -2.94 -10.11 -17.58
N LYS A 14 -2.09 -10.89 -16.88
CA LYS A 14 -0.61 -10.84 -16.97
C LYS A 14 0.05 -9.53 -16.56
N SER A 15 -0.64 -8.67 -15.79
CA SER A 15 0.00 -7.49 -15.20
C SER A 15 1.08 -7.86 -14.18
N TYR A 16 1.78 -6.86 -13.67
CA TYR A 16 2.74 -7.01 -12.57
C TYR A 16 2.06 -7.15 -11.19
N ALA A 17 0.73 -7.14 -11.08
CA ALA A 17 0.03 -7.03 -9.78
C ALA A 17 -1.21 -7.93 -9.70
N GLY A 18 -1.90 -7.93 -8.55
CA GLY A 18 -3.06 -8.81 -8.33
C GLY A 18 -2.65 -10.27 -8.14
N ILE A 19 -1.43 -10.49 -7.66
CA ILE A 19 -0.89 -11.82 -7.34
C ILE A 19 -1.52 -12.29 -6.02
N ILE A 20 -1.99 -13.53 -5.99
CA ILE A 20 -2.67 -14.18 -4.86
C ILE A 20 -1.89 -15.38 -4.32
N ASP A 21 -1.06 -16.01 -5.15
CA ASP A 21 -0.13 -17.07 -4.78
C ASP A 21 1.27 -16.69 -5.33
N PRO A 22 2.14 -16.13 -4.47
CA PRO A 22 3.51 -15.76 -4.80
C PRO A 22 4.34 -16.87 -5.43
N GLU A 23 4.26 -18.10 -4.90
CA GLU A 23 5.13 -19.19 -5.32
C GLU A 23 4.70 -19.71 -6.69
N ALA A 24 3.39 -19.87 -6.91
CA ALA A 24 2.85 -20.25 -8.21
C ALA A 24 3.16 -19.17 -9.26
N TYR A 25 2.99 -17.90 -8.92
CA TYR A 25 3.28 -16.78 -9.82
C TYR A 25 4.74 -16.71 -10.23
N VAL A 26 5.67 -16.76 -9.27
CA VAL A 26 7.10 -16.66 -9.56
C VAL A 26 7.57 -17.86 -10.38
N ASN A 27 7.09 -19.07 -10.06
CA ASN A 27 7.49 -20.26 -10.81
C ASN A 27 6.91 -20.29 -12.23
N ASP A 28 5.71 -19.78 -12.47
CA ASP A 28 5.14 -19.69 -13.82
C ASP A 28 5.79 -18.56 -14.62
N ARG A 29 5.85 -17.35 -14.07
CA ARG A 29 6.42 -16.18 -14.76
C ARG A 29 7.91 -16.30 -15.05
N TYR A 30 8.68 -16.80 -14.08
CA TYR A 30 10.15 -16.84 -14.13
C TYR A 30 10.71 -18.25 -14.32
N HIS A 31 9.90 -19.18 -14.86
CA HIS A 31 10.33 -20.50 -15.31
C HIS A 31 11.02 -21.35 -14.21
N GLY A 32 10.29 -21.57 -13.11
CA GLY A 32 10.51 -22.63 -12.12
C GLY A 32 11.76 -22.52 -11.23
N HIS A 33 11.77 -23.34 -10.17
CA HIS A 33 12.89 -23.55 -9.24
C HIS A 33 13.31 -22.32 -8.41
N TRP A 34 12.36 -21.43 -8.14
CA TRP A 34 12.57 -20.33 -7.21
C TRP A 34 12.30 -20.78 -5.79
N THR A 35 13.10 -20.27 -4.85
CA THR A 35 12.90 -20.50 -3.41
C THR A 35 12.81 -19.18 -2.68
N VAL A 36 12.02 -19.14 -1.60
CA VAL A 36 11.93 -17.94 -0.75
C VAL A 36 13.29 -17.71 -0.10
N LYS A 37 13.88 -16.54 -0.36
CA LYS A 37 15.11 -16.04 0.28
C LYS A 37 14.79 -15.37 1.60
N SER A 38 13.80 -14.49 1.62
CA SER A 38 13.35 -13.78 2.82
C SER A 38 11.92 -13.29 2.65
N LYS A 39 11.27 -13.02 3.78
CA LYS A 39 9.95 -12.40 3.85
C LYS A 39 9.89 -11.46 5.03
N GLN A 40 9.11 -10.40 4.91
CA GLN A 40 8.85 -9.48 5.99
C GLN A 40 7.42 -8.95 5.88
N ARG A 41 6.73 -8.83 7.01
CA ARG A 41 5.38 -8.28 7.09
C ARG A 41 5.27 -7.42 8.35
N ILE A 42 4.54 -6.33 8.23
CA ILE A 42 4.04 -5.54 9.35
C ILE A 42 2.71 -6.16 9.75
N ASP A 43 2.66 -6.75 10.93
CA ASP A 43 1.43 -7.30 11.49
C ASP A 43 0.55 -6.19 12.08
N GLY A 44 -0.75 -6.43 12.19
CA GLY A 44 -1.70 -5.50 12.83
C GLY A 44 -2.22 -4.36 11.96
N VAL A 45 -1.80 -4.23 10.70
CA VAL A 45 -2.45 -3.29 9.76
C VAL A 45 -3.80 -3.87 9.31
N PRO A 46 -4.94 -3.23 9.62
CA PRO A 46 -6.26 -3.80 9.35
C PRO A 46 -6.57 -3.81 7.85
N ALA A 47 -7.13 -4.94 7.37
CA ALA A 47 -7.61 -5.08 6.01
C ALA A 47 -9.02 -4.45 5.86
N LEU A 48 -9.04 -3.17 5.47
CA LEU A 48 -10.27 -2.40 5.32
C LEU A 48 -10.78 -2.40 3.87
N LEU A 49 -12.09 -2.52 3.70
CA LEU A 49 -12.75 -2.45 2.40
C LEU A 49 -13.18 -1.02 2.12
N GLN A 50 -12.72 -0.43 1.01
CA GLN A 50 -13.12 0.94 0.67
C GLN A 50 -14.64 1.08 0.50
N LYS A 51 -15.32 0.01 0.06
CA LYS A 51 -16.78 -0.04 -0.11
C LYS A 51 -17.55 0.08 1.21
N ALA A 52 -16.90 -0.15 2.34
CA ALA A 52 -17.51 0.07 3.65
C ALA A 52 -17.65 1.57 3.97
N PHE A 53 -16.93 2.45 3.26
CA PHE A 53 -16.91 3.88 3.52
C PHE A 53 -17.57 4.68 2.39
N ASN A 54 -18.61 5.44 2.71
CA ASN A 54 -19.27 6.42 1.82
C ASN A 54 -19.51 5.92 0.38
N GLY A 55 -20.04 4.69 0.23
CA GLY A 55 -20.37 4.10 -1.07
C GLY A 55 -19.18 3.67 -1.94
N GLY A 56 -17.95 3.71 -1.43
CA GLY A 56 -16.77 3.06 -2.00
C GLY A 56 -16.11 3.70 -3.21
N LYS A 57 -16.68 4.75 -3.80
CA LYS A 57 -16.09 5.41 -4.97
C LYS A 57 -14.94 6.32 -4.55
N ASN A 58 -13.79 6.18 -5.22
CA ASN A 58 -12.62 7.06 -5.07
C ASN A 58 -12.03 7.21 -3.65
N ASN A 59 -12.32 6.26 -2.74
CA ASN A 59 -11.88 6.26 -1.35
C ASN A 59 -10.60 5.43 -1.09
N CYS A 60 -9.92 4.94 -2.12
CA CYS A 60 -8.77 4.04 -1.97
C CYS A 60 -7.66 4.66 -1.10
N THR A 61 -7.28 5.91 -1.38
CA THR A 61 -6.24 6.62 -0.61
C THR A 61 -6.65 6.84 0.84
N LEU A 62 -7.90 7.28 1.07
CA LEU A 62 -8.40 7.54 2.41
C LEU A 62 -8.54 6.24 3.23
N THR A 63 -8.91 5.15 2.58
CA THR A 63 -8.94 3.81 3.20
C THR A 63 -7.53 3.36 3.61
N SER A 64 -6.52 3.58 2.77
CA SER A 64 -5.13 3.33 3.16
C SER A 64 -4.67 4.21 4.33
N MET A 65 -5.03 5.49 4.36
CA MET A 65 -4.75 6.36 5.51
C MET A 65 -5.42 5.83 6.78
N THR A 66 -6.70 5.47 6.69
CA THR A 66 -7.48 4.92 7.81
C THR A 66 -6.82 3.67 8.39
N ALA A 67 -6.43 2.71 7.54
CA ALA A 67 -5.77 1.50 7.98
C ALA A 67 -4.43 1.78 8.68
N ILE A 68 -3.62 2.70 8.12
CA ILE A 68 -2.32 3.07 8.70
C ILE A 68 -2.48 3.79 10.05
N PHE A 69 -3.43 4.72 10.17
CA PHE A 69 -3.65 5.42 11.44
C PHE A 69 -4.25 4.50 12.50
N ARG A 70 -5.15 3.57 12.11
CA ARG A 70 -5.63 2.52 13.02
C ARG A 70 -4.49 1.63 13.52
N TYR A 71 -3.54 1.28 12.65
CA TYR A 71 -2.32 0.58 13.05
C TYR A 71 -1.53 1.40 14.08
N TYR A 72 -1.31 2.70 13.85
CA TYR A 72 -0.59 3.53 14.81
C TYR A 72 -1.31 3.68 16.16
N HIS A 73 -2.66 3.71 16.19
CA HIS A 73 -3.40 3.65 17.46
C HIS A 73 -2.95 2.45 18.31
N ASP A 74 -2.91 1.25 17.72
CA ASP A 74 -2.48 0.02 18.41
C ASP A 74 -0.98 0.02 18.77
N HIS A 75 -0.19 0.95 18.22
CA HIS A 75 1.26 1.00 18.35
C HIS A 75 1.74 2.27 19.06
N GLY A 76 1.01 2.71 20.08
CA GLY A 76 1.47 3.75 21.02
C GLY A 76 0.99 5.16 20.72
N TYR A 77 0.01 5.34 19.82
CA TYR A 77 -0.56 6.65 19.49
C TYR A 77 -2.04 6.75 19.88
N PRO A 78 -2.39 6.71 21.18
CA PRO A 78 -3.77 6.59 21.66
C PRO A 78 -4.69 7.79 21.37
N ASN A 79 -4.14 8.96 21.01
CA ASN A 79 -4.97 10.10 20.59
C ASN A 79 -5.56 9.92 19.18
N ILE A 80 -5.05 8.96 18.42
CA ILE A 80 -5.69 8.52 17.17
C ILE A 80 -6.95 7.75 17.57
N PRO A 81 -8.14 8.02 17.01
CA PRO A 81 -9.33 7.21 17.27
C PRO A 81 -9.16 5.72 16.93
N ASP A 82 -9.79 4.83 17.70
CA ASP A 82 -9.86 3.39 17.42
C ASP A 82 -10.96 3.03 16.42
N ASP A 83 -12.00 3.86 16.31
CA ASP A 83 -13.07 3.72 15.32
C ASP A 83 -12.59 4.10 13.91
N VAL A 84 -12.61 3.11 13.02
CA VAL A 84 -12.24 3.27 11.62
C VAL A 84 -13.19 4.19 10.84
N PHE A 85 -14.46 4.34 11.26
CA PHE A 85 -15.39 5.26 10.62
C PHE A 85 -15.07 6.71 10.99
N GLN A 86 -14.78 6.99 12.26
CA GLN A 86 -14.28 8.29 12.69
C GLN A 86 -12.96 8.65 11.99
N LEU A 87 -11.98 7.75 11.97
CA LEU A 87 -10.70 7.97 11.27
C LEU A 87 -10.91 8.31 9.79
N GLN A 88 -11.84 7.61 9.15
CA GLN A 88 -12.14 7.85 7.75
C GLN A 88 -12.84 9.20 7.52
N GLN A 89 -13.76 9.57 8.39
CA GLN A 89 -14.39 10.89 8.37
C GLN A 89 -13.34 11.98 8.53
N ASP A 90 -12.44 11.84 9.49
CA ASP A 90 -11.35 12.77 9.72
C ASP A 90 -10.45 12.91 8.49
N ALA A 91 -10.01 11.78 7.93
CA ALA A 91 -9.19 11.76 6.71
C ALA A 91 -9.90 12.47 5.55
N ARG A 92 -11.19 12.24 5.38
CA ARG A 92 -12.01 12.84 4.33
C ARG A 92 -12.17 14.36 4.50
N GLU A 93 -12.45 14.83 5.70
CA GLU A 93 -12.58 16.27 5.98
C GLU A 93 -11.31 17.03 5.64
N ILE A 94 -10.15 16.52 6.05
CA ILE A 94 -8.84 17.10 5.70
C ILE A 94 -8.63 17.00 4.18
N ALA A 95 -8.94 15.86 3.58
CA ALA A 95 -8.76 15.66 2.15
C ALA A 95 -9.58 16.64 1.32
N LEU A 96 -10.83 16.96 1.72
CA LEU A 96 -11.68 17.96 1.05
C LEU A 96 -11.02 19.35 1.06
N ALA A 97 -10.43 19.76 2.18
CA ALA A 97 -9.63 20.99 2.25
C ALA A 97 -8.35 20.95 1.40
N HIS A 98 -7.91 19.75 1.00
CA HIS A 98 -6.71 19.48 0.21
C HIS A 98 -7.01 18.93 -1.20
N GLN A 99 -8.08 19.44 -1.84
CA GLN A 99 -8.43 19.19 -3.25
C GLN A 99 -8.88 17.76 -3.58
N PHE A 100 -9.27 16.96 -2.58
CA PHE A 100 -10.04 15.75 -2.82
C PHE A 100 -11.39 16.11 -3.48
N LYS A 101 -11.80 15.30 -4.44
CA LYS A 101 -13.13 15.39 -5.06
C LYS A 101 -13.73 14.00 -5.13
N ASP A 102 -15.03 13.86 -4.83
CA ASP A 102 -15.70 12.58 -4.86
C ASP A 102 -15.61 11.86 -6.21
N GLU A 103 -15.49 12.61 -7.30
CA GLU A 103 -15.40 12.06 -8.65
C GLU A 103 -13.96 11.72 -9.06
N LYS A 104 -12.94 12.30 -8.39
CA LYS A 104 -11.52 12.19 -8.80
C LYS A 104 -10.61 11.54 -7.77
N GLY A 105 -11.05 11.41 -6.52
CA GLY A 105 -10.24 10.95 -5.39
C GLY A 105 -9.21 11.98 -4.94
N THR A 106 -8.16 11.49 -4.27
CA THR A 106 -7.09 12.31 -3.71
C THR A 106 -5.98 12.53 -4.75
N PRO A 107 -5.60 13.78 -5.08
CA PRO A 107 -4.44 14.03 -5.92
C PRO A 107 -3.15 13.49 -5.26
N PRO A 108 -2.29 12.72 -5.95
CA PRO A 108 -1.09 12.14 -5.36
C PRO A 108 -0.17 13.16 -4.68
N THR A 109 -0.08 14.37 -5.22
CA THR A 109 0.71 15.50 -4.70
C THR A 109 0.21 16.07 -3.38
N ARG A 110 -0.98 15.68 -2.93
CA ARG A 110 -1.61 16.16 -1.69
C ARG A 110 -1.60 15.13 -0.55
N ILE A 111 -1.30 13.88 -0.84
CA ILE A 111 -1.37 12.77 0.13
C ILE A 111 -0.47 13.04 1.33
N SER A 112 0.79 13.46 1.12
CA SER A 112 1.69 13.77 2.25
C SER A 112 1.17 14.89 3.14
N ALA A 113 0.57 15.93 2.56
CA ALA A 113 0.00 17.04 3.32
C ALA A 113 -1.18 16.59 4.17
N ILE A 114 -2.06 15.75 3.62
CA ILE A 114 -3.19 15.16 4.35
C ILE A 114 -2.69 14.30 5.51
N VAL A 115 -1.68 13.45 5.28
CA VAL A 115 -1.05 12.64 6.34
C VAL A 115 -0.48 13.51 7.46
N THR A 116 0.25 14.58 7.12
CA THR A 116 0.78 15.50 8.13
C THR A 116 -0.34 16.16 8.94
N LYS A 117 -1.43 16.57 8.28
CA LYS A 117 -2.59 17.16 8.95
C LYS A 117 -3.34 16.18 9.84
N LEU A 118 -3.42 14.91 9.46
CA LEU A 118 -3.98 13.86 10.31
C LEU A 118 -3.15 13.67 11.59
N TRP A 119 -1.82 13.60 11.48
CA TRP A 119 -0.96 13.58 12.66
C TRP A 119 -1.21 14.80 13.57
N SER A 120 -1.24 16.01 12.99
CA SER A 120 -1.50 17.24 13.75
C SER A 120 -2.88 17.25 14.40
N ARG A 121 -3.92 16.73 13.73
CA ARG A 121 -5.28 16.61 14.28
C ARG A 121 -5.30 15.78 15.56
N TYR A 122 -4.49 14.73 15.63
CA TYR A 122 -4.38 13.87 16.82
C TYR A 122 -3.28 14.33 17.80
N GLY A 123 -2.76 15.55 17.65
CA GLY A 123 -1.79 16.14 18.58
C GLY A 123 -0.37 15.62 18.45
N TYR A 124 -0.01 15.00 17.32
CA TYR A 124 1.31 14.42 17.09
C TYR A 124 2.11 15.20 16.06
N ALA A 125 3.42 15.31 16.28
CA ALA A 125 4.38 15.94 15.37
C ALA A 125 4.85 15.01 14.22
N GLY A 126 4.07 13.98 13.88
CA GLY A 126 4.34 13.10 12.75
C GLY A 126 4.11 13.82 11.42
N HIS A 127 4.60 13.23 10.32
CA HIS A 127 4.46 13.85 9.01
C HIS A 127 4.37 12.86 7.84
N GLY A 128 3.77 13.30 6.74
CA GLY A 128 3.79 12.59 5.47
C GLY A 128 4.99 12.96 4.62
N SER A 129 5.52 12.02 3.83
CA SER A 129 6.56 12.30 2.85
C SER A 129 6.41 11.46 1.59
N SER A 130 5.96 12.09 0.51
CA SER A 130 5.84 11.45 -0.80
C SER A 130 7.16 11.48 -1.57
N ARG A 131 7.48 10.38 -2.24
CA ARG A 131 8.57 10.27 -3.23
C ARG A 131 7.97 9.85 -4.57
N TYR A 132 8.50 10.42 -5.65
CA TYR A 132 8.09 10.19 -7.05
C TYR A 132 9.12 9.38 -7.85
N LEU A 133 10.36 9.32 -7.33
CA LEU A 133 11.46 8.50 -7.81
C LEU A 133 12.05 7.77 -6.60
N TRP A 134 12.20 6.45 -6.69
CA TRP A 134 12.75 5.64 -5.61
C TRP A 134 13.29 4.31 -6.13
N LYS A 135 14.04 3.61 -5.28
CA LYS A 135 14.56 2.25 -5.50
C LYS A 135 13.93 1.31 -4.47
N TRP A 136 14.12 0.00 -4.64
CA TRP A 136 13.68 -1.03 -3.70
C TRP A 136 14.00 -0.68 -2.23
N SER A 137 15.20 -0.16 -1.97
CA SER A 137 15.67 0.23 -0.64
C SER A 137 14.80 1.26 0.08
N THR A 138 13.95 2.02 -0.64
CA THR A 138 12.97 2.89 0.01
C THR A 138 11.88 2.06 0.70
N PHE A 139 11.33 1.05 0.05
CA PHE A 139 10.29 0.18 0.62
C PHE A 139 10.86 -0.65 1.75
N GLU A 140 12.02 -1.27 1.52
CA GLU A 140 12.72 -2.07 2.50
C GLU A 140 12.96 -1.30 3.80
N ARG A 141 13.40 -0.03 3.71
CA ARG A 141 13.61 0.82 4.90
C ARG A 141 12.33 1.18 5.64
N GLU A 142 11.21 1.41 4.94
CA GLU A 142 9.94 1.68 5.62
C GLU A 142 9.43 0.42 6.33
N LEU A 143 9.46 -0.71 5.64
CA LEU A 143 9.02 -1.99 6.18
C LEU A 143 9.90 -2.42 7.35
N ALA A 144 11.23 -2.32 7.23
CA ALA A 144 12.18 -2.69 8.29
C ALA A 144 12.00 -1.88 9.57
N ALA A 145 11.40 -0.69 9.46
CA ALA A 145 11.11 0.16 10.59
C ALA A 145 9.64 0.09 11.04
N GLY A 146 8.88 -0.93 10.60
CA GLY A 146 7.49 -1.14 11.00
C GLY A 146 6.55 -0.02 10.51
N ARG A 147 6.87 0.65 9.40
CA ARG A 147 6.07 1.77 8.87
C ARG A 147 5.32 1.35 7.60
N PRO A 148 4.01 1.08 7.68
CA PRO A 148 3.20 0.88 6.48
C PRO A 148 3.10 2.20 5.70
N PHE A 149 2.91 2.09 4.38
CA PHE A 149 2.94 3.25 3.48
C PHE A 149 1.84 3.16 2.42
N ILE A 150 1.54 4.30 1.79
CA ILE A 150 0.56 4.38 0.71
C ILE A 150 1.31 4.33 -0.62
N LEU A 151 0.92 3.43 -1.51
CA LEU A 151 1.48 3.30 -2.86
C LEU A 151 0.42 3.65 -3.91
N ASN A 152 0.77 4.52 -4.85
CA ASN A 152 -0.04 4.88 -6.01
C ASN A 152 0.67 4.43 -7.29
N MET A 153 -0.08 3.89 -8.24
CA MET A 153 0.43 3.47 -9.55
C MET A 153 -0.34 4.19 -10.68
N ALA A 154 0.40 4.67 -11.67
CA ALA A 154 -0.15 5.38 -12.84
C ALA A 154 -0.53 4.43 -14.00
N ASN A 155 -0.13 3.16 -13.94
CA ASN A 155 -0.36 2.15 -14.97
C ASN A 155 -0.69 0.78 -14.34
N GLY A 156 -1.05 -0.21 -15.18
CA GLY A 156 -1.30 -1.59 -14.75
C GLY A 156 -2.59 -1.79 -13.95
N PHE A 157 -2.67 -2.92 -13.25
CA PHE A 157 -3.87 -3.40 -12.56
C PHE A 157 -4.41 -2.44 -11.49
N TYR A 158 -3.51 -1.69 -10.85
CA TYR A 158 -3.86 -0.66 -9.86
C TYR A 158 -3.73 0.77 -10.42
N LYS A 159 -3.89 0.96 -11.74
CA LYS A 159 -3.99 2.30 -12.32
C LYS A 159 -5.09 3.11 -11.62
N ASN A 160 -4.75 4.33 -11.19
CA ASN A 160 -5.66 5.25 -10.47
C ASN A 160 -6.19 4.66 -9.14
N HIS A 161 -5.41 3.79 -8.50
CA HIS A 161 -5.82 3.13 -7.26
C HIS A 161 -4.66 3.13 -6.25
N SER A 162 -4.93 3.56 -5.02
CA SER A 162 -3.98 3.50 -3.92
C SER A 162 -4.09 2.17 -3.17
N VAL A 163 -2.95 1.63 -2.76
CA VAL A 163 -2.85 0.42 -1.93
C VAL A 163 -1.97 0.69 -0.72
N THR A 164 -2.16 -0.08 0.35
CA THR A 164 -1.31 -0.01 1.54
C THR A 164 -0.22 -1.05 1.44
N GLY A 165 1.05 -0.64 1.40
CA GLY A 165 2.16 -1.59 1.45
C GLY A 165 2.49 -1.99 2.88
N ILE A 166 2.60 -3.31 3.10
CA ILE A 166 2.71 -3.89 4.44
C ILE A 166 3.83 -4.94 4.56
N GLY A 167 4.45 -5.35 3.46
CA GLY A 167 5.47 -6.39 3.52
C GLY A 167 6.08 -6.70 2.17
N TYR A 168 6.86 -7.78 2.12
CA TYR A 168 7.44 -8.32 0.90
C TYR A 168 7.85 -9.78 1.04
N MET A 169 8.07 -10.40 -0.12
CA MET A 169 8.77 -11.66 -0.29
C MET A 169 9.88 -11.49 -1.32
N ILE A 170 11.07 -12.00 -1.02
CA ILE A 170 12.19 -12.08 -1.96
C ILE A 170 12.40 -13.54 -2.32
N PHE A 171 12.45 -13.83 -3.61
CA PHE A 171 12.75 -15.13 -4.18
C PHE A 171 14.15 -15.14 -4.79
N LYS A 172 14.84 -16.26 -4.66
CA LYS A 172 16.16 -16.49 -5.25
C LYS A 172 16.20 -17.75 -6.11
N LYS A 173 17.06 -17.70 -7.12
CA LYS A 173 17.47 -18.84 -7.94
C LYS A 173 18.95 -18.66 -8.32
N PRO A 174 19.82 -19.67 -8.11
CA PRO A 174 21.24 -19.55 -8.45
C PRO A 174 21.45 -19.11 -9.91
N GLY A 175 22.29 -18.09 -10.12
CA GLY A 175 22.56 -17.54 -11.45
C GLY A 175 21.54 -16.51 -11.96
N PHE A 176 20.51 -16.18 -11.18
CA PHE A 176 19.49 -15.19 -11.55
C PHE A 176 19.40 -14.07 -10.50
N PRO A 177 19.03 -12.84 -10.90
CA PRO A 177 18.68 -11.78 -9.96
C PRO A 177 17.51 -12.19 -9.06
N ASP A 178 17.47 -11.64 -7.84
CA ASP A 178 16.32 -11.85 -6.94
C ASP A 178 15.03 -11.29 -7.55
N VAL A 179 13.91 -12.00 -7.32
CA VAL A 179 12.55 -11.53 -7.64
C VAL A 179 11.91 -11.03 -6.37
N VAL A 180 11.40 -9.80 -6.39
CA VAL A 180 10.82 -9.13 -5.23
C VAL A 180 9.34 -8.93 -5.46
N LEU A 181 8.53 -9.51 -4.58
CA LEU A 181 7.09 -9.28 -4.53
C LEU A 181 6.76 -8.39 -3.34
N LEU A 182 6.22 -7.21 -3.60
CA LEU A 182 5.72 -6.30 -2.57
C LEU A 182 4.33 -6.74 -2.14
N GLU A 183 4.12 -6.89 -0.83
CA GLU A 183 2.86 -7.26 -0.22
C GLU A 183 2.00 -6.02 0.08
N VAL A 184 0.74 -6.06 -0.35
CA VAL A 184 -0.18 -4.93 -0.24
C VAL A 184 -1.60 -5.34 0.20
N LEU A 185 -2.27 -4.43 0.89
CA LEU A 185 -3.72 -4.42 1.07
C LEU A 185 -4.33 -3.51 0.00
N ASP A 186 -5.17 -4.09 -0.86
CA ASP A 186 -5.68 -3.40 -2.06
C ASP A 186 -6.96 -2.61 -1.83
N ASN A 187 -7.55 -2.66 -0.62
CA ASN A 187 -8.81 -2.01 -0.26
C ASN A 187 -10.04 -2.42 -1.11
N ARG A 188 -9.88 -3.31 -2.10
CA ARG A 188 -10.97 -3.90 -2.92
C ARG A 188 -11.41 -5.23 -2.34
N SER A 189 -10.50 -5.93 -1.68
CA SER A 189 -10.73 -7.15 -0.91
C SER A 189 -10.02 -7.05 0.45
N GLN A 190 -10.36 -7.94 1.38
CA GLN A 190 -9.64 -8.06 2.66
C GLN A 190 -8.44 -9.01 2.56
N ASN A 191 -8.21 -9.58 1.37
CA ASN A 191 -7.13 -10.52 1.16
C ASN A 191 -5.85 -9.76 0.77
N ILE A 192 -4.73 -10.29 1.23
CA ILE A 192 -3.41 -9.83 0.82
C ILE A 192 -3.23 -10.05 -0.70
N ARG A 193 -2.56 -9.08 -1.33
CA ARG A 193 -2.14 -9.15 -2.73
C ARG A 193 -0.66 -8.87 -2.83
N TYR A 194 -0.06 -9.30 -3.94
CA TYR A 194 1.32 -8.97 -4.25
C TYR A 194 1.45 -8.20 -5.56
N ILE A 195 2.51 -7.41 -5.61
CA ILE A 195 2.98 -6.63 -6.76
C ILE A 195 4.39 -7.12 -7.05
N ASP A 196 4.62 -7.64 -8.25
CA ASP A 196 5.94 -7.92 -8.78
C ASP A 196 6.69 -6.60 -9.02
N PHE A 197 7.67 -6.37 -8.15
CA PHE A 197 8.48 -5.16 -8.16
C PHE A 197 9.45 -5.13 -9.34
N ASN A 198 9.87 -6.30 -9.83
CA ASN A 198 10.82 -6.43 -10.93
C ASN A 198 10.19 -6.03 -12.26
N GLU A 199 8.87 -6.15 -12.38
CA GLU A 199 8.11 -5.91 -13.62
C GLU A 199 7.31 -4.62 -13.59
N PHE A 200 7.18 -4.02 -12.41
CA PHE A 200 6.51 -2.75 -12.29
C PHE A 200 7.36 -1.66 -12.97
N ASN A 201 6.96 -1.25 -14.18
CA ASN A 201 7.54 -0.09 -14.86
C ASN A 201 7.11 1.20 -14.13
N PHE A 202 7.94 1.63 -13.19
CA PHE A 202 7.61 2.55 -12.09
C PHE A 202 7.17 3.94 -12.56
N TRP A 203 5.85 4.14 -12.63
CA TRP A 203 5.20 5.44 -12.71
C TRP A 203 4.19 5.54 -11.56
N GLY A 204 4.46 6.37 -10.56
CA GLY A 204 3.60 6.42 -9.36
C GLY A 204 4.11 7.33 -8.24
N SER A 205 3.63 7.07 -7.01
CA SER A 205 4.24 7.63 -5.80
C SER A 205 4.18 6.66 -4.62
N ILE A 206 5.22 6.68 -3.77
CA ILE A 206 5.15 6.16 -2.41
C ILE A 206 4.95 7.34 -1.46
N THR A 207 3.95 7.29 -0.59
CA THR A 207 3.79 8.23 0.52
C THR A 207 4.07 7.52 1.82
N ARG A 208 5.17 7.94 2.46
CA ARG A 208 5.59 7.46 3.76
C ARG A 208 4.77 8.16 4.84
N VAL A 209 4.30 7.39 5.82
CA VAL A 209 3.59 7.91 6.99
C VAL A 209 4.56 7.80 8.17
N LEU A 210 5.20 8.91 8.51
CA LEU A 210 6.30 8.95 9.46
C LEU A 210 5.75 9.39 10.82
N PRO A 211 5.76 8.51 11.84
CA PRO A 211 5.32 8.87 13.17
C PRO A 211 6.32 9.84 13.83
N PRO A 212 5.94 10.53 14.92
CA PRO A 212 6.87 11.34 15.71
C PRO A 212 8.13 10.57 16.12
N SER A 213 9.29 11.21 16.03
CA SER A 213 10.55 10.64 16.53
C SER A 213 10.61 10.71 18.06
N GLY A 214 10.73 9.56 18.74
CA GLY A 214 11.14 9.48 20.15
C GLY A 214 10.04 9.77 21.19
N GLN A 215 9.08 8.86 21.32
CA GLN A 215 8.33 8.72 22.58
C GLN A 215 9.06 7.75 23.51
#